data_AF-A0A7S2F010-F1
#
_entry.id   AF-A0A7S2F010-F1
#
_cell.length_a   1.000
_cell.length_b   1.000
_cell.length_c   1.000
_cell.angle_alpha   90.00
_cell.angle_beta   90.00
_cell.angle_gamma   90.00
#
_symmetry.space_group_name_H-M   'P 1'
#
loop_
_entity.id
_entity.type
_entity.pdbx_description
1 polymer ?
#
loop_
_entity_poly.entity_id
_entity_poly.type
_entity_poly.pdbx_seq_one_letter_code
_entity_poly.pdbx_strand_id
1 'polypeptide(L)'
;RIIRLVRLVRLVKLIRLLHGLYVILMAFWHAMQTMSFLLAMMLFGLMIYAIMAVNLIGRNASLRDVRIGTDTVPDRFGTVYKSMYSLFELMTLEGWEAVARPIVQEQPALFLFIVSFIMIFTFGMLNMVVALVIDKT
;
A
#
# COMPACT_ATOMS: atom_id res chain seq x y z
N ARG A 1 46.92 17.42 -27.77
CA ARG A 1 45.83 18.41 -27.52
C ARG A 1 44.43 17.81 -27.67
N ILE A 2 44.20 16.90 -28.63
CA ILE A 2 42.90 16.23 -28.90
C ILE A 2 42.38 15.38 -27.73
N ILE A 3 43.26 14.72 -26.96
CA ILE A 3 42.86 13.86 -25.81
C ILE A 3 42.13 14.65 -24.71
N ARG A 4 42.42 15.95 -24.54
CA ARG A 4 41.67 16.84 -23.62
C ARG A 4 40.24 17.08 -24.09
N LEU A 5 39.99 17.09 -25.40
CA LEU A 5 38.66 17.26 -25.98
C LEU A 5 37.78 16.01 -25.78
N VAL A 6 38.36 14.81 -25.73
CA VAL A 6 37.62 13.56 -25.44
C VAL A 6 37.01 13.58 -24.03
N ARG A 7 37.64 14.25 -23.06
CA ARG A 7 37.03 14.47 -21.72
C ARG A 7 35.77 15.34 -21.79
N LEU A 8 35.71 16.32 -22.70
CA LEU A 8 34.53 17.17 -22.88
C LEU A 8 33.33 16.38 -23.45
N VAL A 9 33.57 15.36 -24.28
CA VAL A 9 32.51 14.47 -24.78
C VAL A 9 31.82 13.71 -23.64
N ARG A 10 32.58 13.31 -22.61
CA ARG A 10 32.00 12.68 -21.40
C ARG A 10 31.09 13.65 -20.63
N LEU A 11 31.46 14.92 -20.57
CA LEU A 11 30.62 15.97 -19.94
C LEU A 11 29.34 16.22 -20.74
N VAL A 12 29.39 16.22 -22.07
CA VAL A 12 28.18 16.32 -22.91
C VAL A 12 27.25 15.12 -22.69
N LYS A 13 27.79 13.89 -22.57
CA LYS A 13 26.99 12.72 -22.20
C LYS A 13 26.36 12.87 -20.81
N LEU A 14 27.11 13.36 -19.83
CA LEU A 14 26.60 13.59 -18.47
C LEU A 14 25.47 14.63 -18.44
N ILE A 15 25.61 15.75 -19.15
CA ILE A 15 24.57 16.78 -19.26
C ILE A 15 23.30 16.21 -19.92
N ARG A 16 23.44 15.41 -20.98
CA ARG A 16 22.29 14.73 -21.62
C ARG A 16 21.60 13.75 -20.67
N LEU A 17 22.37 13.02 -19.86
CA LEU A 17 21.82 12.07 -18.88
C LEU A 17 21.09 12.79 -17.74
N LEU A 18 21.63 13.91 -17.26
CA LEU A 18 20.98 14.78 -16.27
C LEU A 18 19.70 15.42 -16.80
N HIS A 19 19.69 15.86 -18.07
CA HIS A 19 18.48 16.38 -18.70
C HIS A 19 17.42 15.29 -18.88
N GLY A 20 17.81 14.09 -19.33
CA GLY A 20 16.90 12.95 -19.40
C GLY A 20 16.31 12.58 -18.03
N LEU A 21 17.14 12.54 -16.99
CA LEU A 21 16.69 12.31 -15.62
C LEU A 21 15.71 13.40 -15.14
N TYR A 22 15.98 14.67 -15.43
CA TYR A 22 15.10 15.78 -15.08
C TYR A 22 13.72 15.65 -15.71
N VAL A 23 13.65 15.31 -17.00
CA VAL A 23 12.37 15.09 -17.71
C VAL A 23 11.58 13.95 -17.06
N ILE A 24 12.25 12.84 -16.71
CA ILE A 24 11.60 11.70 -16.03
C ILE A 24 11.10 12.10 -14.64
N LEU A 25 11.89 12.86 -13.86
CA LEU A 25 11.50 13.32 -12.53
C LEU A 25 10.30 14.28 -12.59
N MET A 26 10.25 15.19 -13.57
CA MET A 26 9.11 16.09 -13.76
C MET A 26 7.85 15.31 -14.16
N ALA A 27 7.96 14.36 -15.08
CA ALA A 27 6.85 13.49 -15.45
C ALA A 27 6.37 12.64 -14.27
N PHE A 28 7.29 12.12 -13.46
CA PHE A 28 6.96 11.40 -12.23
C PHE A 28 6.26 12.30 -11.21
N TRP A 29 6.72 13.54 -11.03
CA TRP A 29 6.09 14.48 -10.11
C TRP A 29 4.66 14.83 -10.51
N HIS A 30 4.43 15.08 -11.79
CA HIS A 30 3.07 15.29 -12.30
C HIS A 30 2.17 14.07 -12.07
N ALA A 31 2.66 12.86 -12.35
CA ALA A 31 1.91 11.63 -12.07
C ALA A 31 1.60 11.48 -10.57
N MET A 32 2.56 11.75 -9.67
CA MET A 32 2.32 11.73 -8.22
C MET A 32 1.25 12.73 -7.79
N GLN A 33 1.24 13.93 -8.38
CA GLN A 33 0.25 14.95 -8.08
C GLN A 33 -1.15 14.49 -8.47
N THR A 34 -1.32 13.89 -9.66
CA THR A 34 -2.60 13.31 -10.11
C THR A 34 -3.08 12.21 -9.15
N MET A 35 -2.17 11.36 -8.68
CA MET A 35 -2.48 10.23 -7.80
C MET A 35 -2.71 10.62 -6.33
N SER A 36 -2.27 11.80 -5.92
CA SER A 36 -2.24 12.22 -4.51
C SER A 36 -3.62 12.17 -3.84
N PHE A 37 -4.68 12.56 -4.56
CA PHE A 37 -6.05 12.53 -4.05
C PHE A 37 -6.56 11.11 -3.80
N LEU A 38 -6.28 10.18 -4.73
CA LEU A 38 -6.65 8.78 -4.58
C LEU A 38 -5.89 8.14 -3.41
N LEU A 39 -4.58 8.40 -3.32
CA LEU A 39 -3.77 7.91 -2.21
C LEU A 39 -4.28 8.47 -0.86
N ALA A 40 -4.60 9.76 -0.78
CA ALA A 40 -5.16 10.36 0.43
C ALA A 40 -6.50 9.72 0.82
N MET A 41 -7.38 9.47 -0.16
CA MET A 41 -8.66 8.78 0.07
C MET A 41 -8.45 7.34 0.56
N MET A 42 -7.49 6.60 -0.01
CA MET A 42 -7.13 5.25 0.44
C MET A 42 -6.59 5.27 1.87
N LEU A 43 -5.67 6.19 2.20
CA LEU A 43 -5.11 6.32 3.56
C LEU A 43 -6.19 6.67 4.59
N PHE A 44 -7.13 7.54 4.22
CA PHE A 44 -8.27 7.88 5.08
C PHE A 44 -9.20 6.67 5.29
N GLY A 45 -9.52 5.93 4.23
CA GLY A 45 -10.27 4.69 4.34
C GLY A 45 -9.55 3.64 5.20
N LEU A 46 -8.22 3.56 5.09
CA LEU A 46 -7.39 2.62 5.83
C LEU A 46 -7.44 2.94 7.33
N MET A 47 -7.41 4.22 7.69
CA MET A 47 -7.60 4.69 9.06
C MET A 47 -8.96 4.27 9.62
N ILE A 48 -10.05 4.46 8.86
CA ILE A 48 -11.40 4.04 9.28
C ILE A 48 -11.45 2.53 9.52
N TYR A 49 -10.98 1.74 8.55
CA TYR A 49 -10.94 0.29 8.67
C TYR A 49 -10.04 -0.18 9.83
N ALA A 50 -8.93 0.51 10.10
CA ALA A 50 -8.07 0.20 11.24
C ALA A 50 -8.78 0.42 12.58
N ILE A 51 -9.52 1.53 12.73
CA ILE A 51 -10.33 1.78 13.92
C ILE A 51 -11.40 0.70 14.08
N MET A 52 -12.07 0.31 13.00
CA MET A 52 -13.04 -0.78 13.02
C MET A 52 -12.38 -2.10 13.41
N ALA A 53 -11.21 -2.42 12.85
CA ALA A 53 -10.48 -3.65 13.13
C ALA A 53 -10.04 -3.76 14.60
N VAL A 54 -9.59 -2.66 15.22
CA VAL A 54 -9.29 -2.63 16.66
C VAL A 54 -10.54 -3.01 17.47
N ASN A 55 -11.70 -2.48 17.12
CA ASN A 55 -12.92 -2.70 17.90
C ASN A 55 -13.54 -4.08 17.64
N LEU A 56 -13.54 -4.55 16.38
CA LEU A 56 -14.18 -5.80 15.96
C LEU A 56 -13.29 -7.03 16.18
N ILE A 57 -11.97 -6.87 16.00
CA ILE A 57 -10.98 -7.96 16.02
C ILE A 57 -10.07 -7.81 17.25
N GLY A 58 -9.37 -6.68 17.39
CA GLY A 58 -8.33 -6.49 18.39
C GLY A 58 -8.80 -6.51 19.85
N ARG A 59 -10.01 -6.01 20.12
CA ARG A 59 -10.63 -5.95 21.46
C ARG A 59 -11.59 -7.10 21.73
N ASN A 60 -11.71 -8.04 20.80
CA ASN A 60 -12.61 -9.16 20.93
C ASN A 60 -12.04 -10.22 21.87
N ALA A 61 -12.76 -10.55 22.94
CA ALA A 61 -12.31 -11.51 23.94
C ALA A 61 -12.12 -12.92 23.36
N SER A 62 -12.98 -13.34 22.43
CA SER A 62 -12.92 -14.67 21.79
C SER A 62 -11.70 -14.83 20.89
N LEU A 63 -11.13 -13.72 20.39
CA LEU A 63 -10.02 -13.75 19.45
C LEU A 63 -8.66 -13.52 20.11
N ARG A 64 -8.63 -13.22 21.41
CA ARG A 64 -7.41 -12.76 22.10
C ARG A 64 -6.24 -13.72 21.99
N ASP A 65 -6.52 -15.03 22.09
CA ASP A 65 -5.50 -16.09 22.09
C ASP A 65 -5.32 -16.72 20.70
N VAL A 66 -6.04 -16.22 19.68
CA VAL A 66 -5.91 -16.68 18.30
C VAL A 66 -4.55 -16.28 17.76
N ARG A 67 -3.84 -17.27 17.20
CA ARG A 67 -2.53 -17.06 16.58
C ARG A 67 -2.67 -16.80 15.09
N ILE A 68 -1.92 -15.81 14.62
CA ILE A 68 -1.75 -15.45 13.22
C ILE A 68 -0.25 -15.60 12.93
N GLY A 69 0.14 -16.78 12.47
CA GLY A 69 1.56 -17.14 12.36
C GLY A 69 2.26 -17.12 13.73
N THR A 70 3.29 -16.30 13.86
CA THR A 70 4.02 -16.12 15.13
C THR A 70 3.30 -15.19 16.10
N ASP A 71 2.42 -14.34 15.62
CA ASP A 71 1.81 -13.24 16.37
C ASP A 71 0.43 -13.63 16.92
N THR A 72 -0.09 -12.88 17.88
CA THR A 72 -1.49 -12.99 18.34
C THR A 72 -2.36 -11.89 17.74
N VAL A 73 -3.68 -12.02 17.83
CA VAL A 73 -4.62 -10.97 17.40
C VAL A 73 -4.32 -9.61 18.03
N PRO A 74 -4.04 -9.46 19.34
CA PRO A 74 -3.61 -8.19 19.93
C PRO A 74 -2.30 -7.62 19.36
N ASP A 75 -1.38 -8.49 18.90
CA ASP A 75 -0.13 -8.04 18.29
C ASP A 75 -0.36 -7.42 16.92
N ARG A 76 -1.35 -7.92 16.17
CA ARG A 76 -1.70 -7.46 14.82
C ARG A 76 -2.80 -6.39 14.79
N PHE A 77 -3.76 -6.44 15.71
CA PHE A 77 -4.97 -5.60 15.70
C PHE A 77 -5.22 -4.84 17.02
N GLY A 78 -4.31 -4.92 18.00
CA GLY A 78 -4.56 -4.33 19.33
C GLY A 78 -4.52 -2.80 19.37
N THR A 79 -3.86 -2.14 18.41
CA THR A 79 -3.84 -0.68 18.28
C THR A 79 -4.13 -0.27 16.84
N VAL A 80 -4.47 1.00 16.63
CA VAL A 80 -4.75 1.53 15.29
C VAL A 80 -3.53 1.36 14.39
N TYR A 81 -2.34 1.70 14.86
CA TYR A 81 -1.10 1.53 14.07
C TYR A 81 -0.83 0.08 13.69
N LYS A 82 -0.98 -0.86 14.64
CA LYS A 82 -0.84 -2.30 14.37
C LYS A 82 -1.86 -2.76 13.33
N SER A 83 -3.11 -2.33 13.49
CA SER A 83 -4.21 -2.66 12.56
C SER A 83 -3.98 -2.07 11.18
N MET A 84 -3.48 -0.84 11.07
CA MET A 84 -3.14 -0.23 9.79
C MET A 84 -2.06 -1.04 9.05
N TYR A 85 -1.04 -1.52 9.77
CA TYR A 85 0.00 -2.37 9.19
C TYR A 85 -0.58 -3.71 8.70
N SER A 86 -1.37 -4.39 9.54
CA SER A 86 -2.01 -5.65 9.17
C SER A 86 -3.01 -5.51 8.01
N LEU A 87 -3.75 -4.41 7.95
CA LEU A 87 -4.65 -4.11 6.83
C LEU A 87 -3.88 -3.73 5.57
N PHE A 88 -2.74 -3.06 5.69
CA PHE A 88 -1.85 -2.81 4.55
C PHE A 88 -1.33 -4.13 3.95
N GLU A 89 -0.97 -5.13 4.78
CA GLU A 89 -0.64 -6.47 4.28
C GLU A 89 -1.84 -7.13 3.61
N LEU A 90 -3.04 -7.07 4.21
CA LEU A 90 -4.25 -7.61 3.58
C LEU A 90 -4.54 -6.96 2.21
N MET A 91 -4.20 -5.67 2.04
CA MET A 91 -4.35 -4.95 0.78
C MET A 91 -3.43 -5.48 -0.33
N THR A 92 -2.26 -6.06 -0.01
CA THR A 92 -1.37 -6.64 -1.03
C THR A 92 -1.85 -8.01 -1.52
N LEU A 93 -2.85 -8.60 -0.85
CA LEU A 93 -3.37 -9.95 -1.09
C LEU A 93 -2.33 -11.07 -0.90
N GLU A 94 -1.16 -10.76 -0.35
CA GLU A 94 -0.14 -11.77 -0.09
C GLU A 94 -0.40 -12.44 1.26
N GLY A 95 -0.69 -13.74 1.26
CA GLY A 95 -0.92 -14.50 2.48
C GLY A 95 -2.12 -14.03 3.31
N TRP A 96 -3.07 -13.32 2.70
CA TRP A 96 -4.24 -12.76 3.39
C TRP A 96 -5.08 -13.83 4.09
N GLU A 97 -5.11 -15.04 3.54
CA GLU A 97 -5.82 -16.18 4.11
C GLU A 97 -5.20 -16.68 5.42
N ALA A 98 -3.88 -16.51 5.60
CA ALA A 98 -3.20 -16.86 6.85
C ALA A 98 -3.60 -15.93 8.00
N VAL A 99 -4.00 -14.69 7.68
CA VAL A 99 -4.56 -13.74 8.65
C VAL A 99 -6.06 -13.99 8.82
N ALA A 100 -6.80 -14.18 7.73
CA ALA A 100 -8.26 -14.26 7.76
C ALA A 100 -8.79 -15.57 8.35
N ARG A 101 -8.20 -16.73 8.01
CA ARG A 101 -8.74 -18.04 8.42
C ARG A 101 -8.83 -18.22 9.93
N PRO A 102 -7.77 -17.95 10.74
CA PRO A 102 -7.85 -18.11 12.20
C PRO A 102 -8.93 -17.21 12.83
N ILE A 103 -9.09 -15.99 12.32
CA ILE A 103 -10.10 -15.03 12.79
C ILE A 103 -11.51 -15.51 12.46
N VAL A 104 -11.73 -15.97 11.23
CA VAL A 104 -13.05 -16.38 10.72
C VAL A 104 -13.49 -17.73 11.31
N GLN A 105 -12.55 -18.60 11.67
CA GLN A 105 -12.86 -19.86 12.35
C GLN A 105 -13.51 -19.63 13.71
N GLU A 106 -13.01 -18.66 14.48
CA GLU A 106 -13.60 -18.29 15.78
C GLU A 106 -14.81 -17.36 15.64
N GLN A 107 -14.80 -16.44 14.67
CA GLN A 107 -15.91 -15.53 14.42
C GLN A 107 -16.23 -15.41 12.91
N PRO A 108 -17.13 -16.26 12.39
CA PRO A 108 -17.46 -16.30 10.97
C PRO A 108 -17.98 -14.97 10.39
N ALA A 109 -18.66 -14.15 11.21
CA ALA A 109 -19.18 -12.86 10.78
C ALA A 109 -18.08 -11.87 10.34
N LEU A 110 -16.85 -12.01 10.84
CA LEU A 110 -15.73 -11.13 10.45
C LEU A 110 -15.23 -11.39 9.03
N PHE A 111 -15.63 -12.51 8.41
CA PHE A 111 -15.34 -12.77 7.01
C PHE A 111 -15.84 -11.64 6.11
N LEU A 112 -17.06 -11.14 6.37
CA LEU A 112 -17.65 -10.05 5.58
C LEU A 112 -16.83 -8.75 5.71
N PHE A 113 -16.34 -8.45 6.91
CA PHE A 113 -15.50 -7.27 7.15
C PHE A 113 -14.15 -7.36 6.43
N ILE A 114 -13.47 -8.50 6.50
CA ILE A 114 -12.17 -8.69 5.84
C ILE A 114 -12.34 -8.67 4.31
N VAL A 115 -13.35 -9.35 3.78
CA VAL A 115 -13.60 -9.39 2.33
C VAL A 115 -14.06 -8.03 1.81
N SER A 116 -14.89 -7.29 2.56
CA SER A 116 -15.29 -5.93 2.15
C SER A 116 -14.09 -4.99 2.09
N PHE A 117 -13.17 -5.09 3.06
CA PHE A 117 -11.91 -4.35 3.05
C PHE A 117 -11.11 -4.68 1.78
N ILE A 118 -10.87 -5.97 1.54
CA ILE A 118 -10.11 -6.45 0.38
C ILE A 118 -10.74 -5.92 -0.92
N MET A 119 -12.05 -6.08 -1.10
CA MET A 119 -12.73 -5.65 -2.33
C MET A 119 -12.56 -4.15 -2.56
N ILE A 120 -12.84 -3.32 -1.55
CA ILE A 120 -12.74 -1.85 -1.67
C ILE A 120 -11.31 -1.42 -1.98
N PHE A 121 -10.32 -1.98 -1.29
CA PHE A 121 -8.92 -1.55 -1.44
C PHE A 121 -8.25 -2.12 -2.69
N THR A 122 -8.60 -3.33 -3.13
CA THR A 122 -8.15 -3.88 -4.40
C THR A 122 -8.73 -3.09 -5.57
N PHE A 123 -10.03 -2.77 -5.57
CA PHE A 123 -10.61 -1.91 -6.62
C PHE A 123 -10.03 -0.49 -6.57
N GLY A 124 -9.81 0.07 -5.38
CA GLY A 124 -9.13 1.36 -5.22
C GLY A 124 -7.71 1.36 -5.81
N MET A 125 -6.93 0.33 -5.52
CA MET A 125 -5.57 0.16 -6.06
C MET A 125 -5.59 -0.03 -7.58
N LEU A 126 -6.49 -0.86 -8.11
CA LEU A 126 -6.65 -1.06 -9.55
C LEU A 126 -7.00 0.25 -10.26
N ASN A 127 -7.94 1.02 -9.71
CA ASN A 127 -8.31 2.33 -10.25
C ASN A 127 -7.13 3.31 -10.23
N MET A 128 -6.27 3.25 -9.19
CA MET A 128 -5.04 4.05 -9.13
C MET A 128 -4.06 3.67 -10.25
N VAL A 129 -3.87 2.37 -10.53
CA VAL A 129 -3.02 1.89 -11.64
C VAL A 129 -3.60 2.31 -13.00
N VAL A 130 -4.92 2.19 -13.18
CA VAL A 130 -5.59 2.61 -14.41
C VAL A 130 -5.44 4.11 -14.62
N ALA A 131 -5.64 4.94 -13.58
CA ALA A 131 -5.42 6.38 -13.65
C ALA A 131 -3.99 6.71 -14.10
N LEU A 132 -2.99 6.00 -13.56
CA LEU A 132 -1.58 6.14 -13.97
C LEU A 132 -1.32 5.80 -15.45
N VAL A 133 -2.00 4.80 -15.97
CA VAL A 133 -1.84 4.36 -17.36
C VAL A 133 -2.55 5.32 -18.31
N ILE A 134 -3.75 5.77 -17.97
CA ILE A 134 -4.55 6.67 -18.79
C ILE A 134 -3.89 8.03 -18.93
N ASP A 135 -3.26 8.57 -17.88
CA ASP A 135 -2.56 9.87 -17.93
C ASP A 135 -1.37 9.89 -18.93
N LYS A 136 -1.02 8.73 -19.53
CA LYS A 136 0.05 8.57 -20.53
C LYS A 136 -0.46 8.31 -21.97
N THR A 137 -1.77 8.39 -22.22
CA THR A 137 -2.39 8.24 -23.55
C THR A 137 -3.21 9.47 -23.90
#